data_AF-A0AA90Y1S6-F1
#
_entry.id   AF-A0AA90Y1S6-F1
#
_cell.length_a   1.000
_cell.length_b   1.000
_cell.length_c   1.000
_cell.angle_alpha   90.00
_cell.angle_beta   90.00
_cell.angle_gamma   90.00
#
_symmetry.space_group_name_H-M   'P 1'
#
loop_
_entity.id
_entity.type
_entity.pdbx_description
1 polymer ?
#
loop_
_entity_poly.entity_id
_entity_poly.type
_entity_poly.pdbx_seq_one_letter_code
_entity_poly.pdbx_strand_id
1 'polypeptide(L)' 'NLVEQDHRNIKRRIRPMLGFKSFRRAQTILAGIELLHMIRKGQYRHLQSEGLSAAEQFYLRAA' A
#
# COMPACT_ATOMS: atom_id res chain seq x y z
N ASN A 1 10.70 -18.09 2.09
CA ASN A 1 11.32 -16.87 2.62
C ASN A 1 10.38 -15.69 2.35
N LEU A 2 9.86 -15.04 3.40
CA LEU A 2 8.72 -14.13 3.35
C LEU A 2 9.03 -12.83 2.60
N VAL A 3 10.24 -12.31 2.79
CA VAL A 3 10.75 -11.08 2.16
C VAL A 3 10.78 -11.22 0.64
N GLU A 4 11.26 -12.35 0.13
CA GLU A 4 11.39 -12.64 -1.30
C GLU A 4 10.03 -12.82 -1.96
N GLN A 5 9.05 -13.36 -1.23
CA GLN A 5 7.69 -13.49 -1.72
C GLN A 5 7.02 -12.11 -1.83
N ASP A 6 7.20 -11.25 -0.83
CA ASP A 6 6.66 -9.90 -0.86
C ASP A 6 7.31 -9.07 -1.99
N HIS A 7 8.64 -9.14 -2.11
CA HIS A 7 9.37 -8.55 -3.23
C HIS A 7 8.85 -9.05 -4.60
N ARG A 8 8.55 -10.34 -4.74
CA ARG A 8 7.99 -10.91 -5.98
C ARG A 8 6.61 -10.34 -6.29
N ASN A 9 5.75 -10.21 -5.28
CA ASN A 9 4.41 -9.62 -5.42
C ASN A 9 4.48 -8.15 -5.86
N ILE A 10 5.36 -7.38 -5.23
CA ILE A 10 5.61 -5.97 -5.56
C ILE A 10 6.13 -5.84 -7.00
N LYS A 11 7.16 -6.61 -7.38
CA LYS A 11 7.70 -6.61 -8.75
C LYS A 11 6.64 -6.94 -9.79
N ARG A 12 5.76 -7.91 -9.52
CA ARG A 12 4.67 -8.29 -10.44
C ARG A 12 3.70 -7.14 -10.70
N ARG A 13 3.37 -6.33 -9.69
CA ARG A 13 2.47 -5.17 -9.84
C ARG A 13 3.15 -3.99 -10.53
N ILE A 14 4.44 -3.78 -10.29
CA ILE A 14 5.19 -2.63 -10.83
C ILE A 14 5.63 -2.84 -12.28
N ARG A 15 5.91 -4.08 -12.69
CA ARG A 15 6.43 -4.39 -14.03
C ARG A 15 5.58 -3.83 -15.20
N PRO A 16 4.23 -3.89 -15.19
CA PRO A 16 3.41 -3.22 -16.21
C PRO A 16 3.45 -1.68 -16.14
N MET A 17 3.88 -1.09 -15.02
CA MET A 17 4.00 0.35 -14.80
C MET A 17 5.39 0.90 -15.21
N LEU A 18 6.28 0.06 -15.75
CA LEU A 18 7.65 0.40 -16.14
C LEU A 18 8.53 0.93 -14.98
N GLY A 19 8.24 0.49 -13.75
CA GLY A 19 8.98 0.94 -12.57
C GLY A 19 8.51 2.29 -12.00
N PHE A 20 9.09 2.68 -10.87
CA PHE A 20 8.87 4.00 -10.28
C PHE A 20 9.96 4.97 -10.72
N LYS A 21 9.58 6.22 -11.02
CA LYS A 21 10.52 7.28 -11.40
C LYS A 21 11.10 8.03 -10.20
N SER A 22 10.54 7.87 -9.01
CA SER A 22 11.06 8.44 -7.77
C SER A 22 10.62 7.63 -6.56
N PHE A 23 11.40 7.66 -5.47
CA PHE A 23 11.06 7.02 -4.21
C PHE A 23 9.77 7.55 -3.60
N ARG A 24 9.57 8.88 -3.65
CA ARG A 24 8.32 9.49 -3.19
C ARG A 24 7.10 8.93 -3.92
N ARG A 25 7.18 8.76 -5.25
CA ARG A 25 6.08 8.14 -6.02
C ARG A 25 5.91 6.66 -5.71
N ALA A 26 7.02 5.94 -5.49
CA ALA A 26 6.97 4.55 -5.05
C ALA A 26 6.21 4.41 -3.73
N GLN A 27 6.56 5.22 -2.73
CA GLN A 27 5.93 5.25 -1.42
C GLN A 27 4.43 5.53 -1.51
N THR A 28 4.02 6.58 -2.23
CA THR A 28 2.60 6.92 -2.39
C THR A 28 1.81 5.78 -3.05
N ILE A 29 2.35 5.15 -4.10
CA ILE A 29 1.66 4.04 -4.79
C ILE A 29 1.59 2.80 -3.90
N LEU A 30 2.68 2.47 -3.20
CA LEU A 30 2.72 1.32 -2.30
C LEU A 30 1.75 1.51 -1.11
N ALA A 31 1.66 2.71 -0.54
CA ALA A 31 0.70 3.05 0.50
C ALA A 31 -0.75 2.83 0.05
N GLY A 32 -1.09 3.25 -1.19
CA GLY A 32 -2.41 3.00 -1.76
C GLY A 32 -2.70 1.51 -2.01
N ILE A 33 -1.70 0.76 -2.51
CA ILE A 33 -1.81 -0.69 -2.71
C ILE A 33 -2.09 -1.41 -1.39
N GLU A 34 -1.38 -1.03 -0.33
CA GLU A 34 -1.53 -1.62 1.00
C GLU A 34 -2.90 -1.28 1.61
N LEU A 35 -3.32 -0.01 1.53
CA LEU A 35 -4.63 0.41 2.01
C LEU A 35 -5.77 -0.36 1.35
N LEU A 36 -5.74 -0.49 0.02
CA LEU A 36 -6.72 -1.28 -0.72
C LEU A 36 -6.69 -2.77 -0.35
N HIS A 37 -5.52 -3.30 -0.01
CA HIS A 37 -5.38 -4.68 0.45
C HIS A 37 -6.02 -4.88 1.84
N MET A 38 -5.80 -3.95 2.77
CA MET A 38 -6.45 -3.97 4.09
C MET A 38 -7.97 -3.86 3.99
N ILE A 39 -8.48 -3.00 3.10
CA ILE A 39 -9.92 -2.86 2.85
C ILE A 39 -10.49 -4.18 2.31
N ARG A 40 -9.86 -4.77 1.29
CA ARG A 40 -10.31 -6.05 0.72
C ARG A 40 -10.29 -7.21 1.71
N LYS A 41 -9.33 -7.22 2.64
CA LYS A 41 -9.26 -8.23 3.71
C LYS A 41 -10.20 -7.96 4.89
N GLY A 42 -10.94 -6.84 4.89
CA GLY A 42 -11.76 -6.41 6.02
C GLY A 42 -10.95 -5.92 7.23
N GLN A 43 -9.61 -5.84 7.12
CA GLN A 43 -8.70 -5.41 8.17
C GLN A 43 -8.78 -3.89 8.42
N TYR A 44 -9.27 -3.14 7.43
CA TYR A 44 -9.50 -1.71 7.56
C TYR A 44 -10.49 -1.35 8.69
N ARG A 45 -11.47 -2.22 8.97
CA ARG A 45 -12.46 -2.02 10.04
C ARG A 45 -11.82 -2.08 11.43
N HIS A 46 -10.71 -2.80 11.58
CA HIS A 46 -9.95 -2.87 12.83
C HIS A 46 -9.22 -1.54 13.10
N LEU A 47 -8.79 -0.83 12.05
CA LEU A 47 -8.15 0.49 12.15
C LEU A 47 -9.15 1.65 12.27
N GLN A 48 -10.41 1.48 11.82
CA GLN A 48 -11.48 2.45 12.09
C GLN A 48 -11.78 2.60 13.59
N SER A 49 -11.30 1.71 14.46
CA SER A 49 -11.34 1.91 15.91
C SER A 49 -10.59 3.17 16.35
N GLU A 50 -9.65 3.67 15.54
CA GLU A 50 -8.96 4.96 15.75
C GLU A 50 -9.69 6.16 15.09
N GLY A 51 -10.87 5.96 14.50
CA GLY A 51 -11.69 7.04 13.93
C GLY A 51 -11.22 7.60 12.59
N LEU A 52 -10.13 7.09 12.01
CA LEU A 52 -9.53 7.62 10.79
C LEU A 52 -10.27 7.16 9.52
N SER A 53 -10.58 8.11 8.64
CA SER A 53 -11.08 7.87 7.29
C SER A 53 -10.02 7.22 6.38
N ALA A 54 -10.44 6.69 5.24
CA ALA A 54 -9.54 5.98 4.33
C ALA A 54 -8.53 6.95 3.72
N ALA A 55 -8.95 8.20 3.49
CA ALA A 55 -8.10 9.27 3.01
C ALA A 55 -7.05 9.67 4.04
N GLU A 56 -7.42 9.83 5.31
CA GLU A 56 -6.47 10.16 6.38
C GLU A 56 -5.42 9.06 6.56
N GLN A 57 -5.86 7.80 6.58
CA GLN A 57 -4.93 6.66 6.65
C GLN A 57 -3.99 6.60 5.43
N PHE A 58 -4.49 6.95 4.24
CA PHE A 58 -3.64 7.06 3.06
C PHE A 58 -2.58 8.14 3.23
N TYR A 59 -2.96 9.35 3.65
CA TYR A 59 -2.01 10.45 3.82
C TYR A 59 -0.98 10.17 4.92
N LEU A 60 -1.36 9.53 6.03
CA LEU A 60 -0.43 9.14 7.10
C LEU A 60 0.65 8.15 6.62
N ARG A 61 0.31 7.25 5.69
CA ARG A 61 1.24 6.25 5.15
C ARG A 61 2.01 6.73 3.92
N ALA A 62 1.48 7.72 3.23
CA ALA A 62 2.09 8.32 2.04
C ALA A 62 3.00 9.51 2.38
N ALA A 63 2.99 10.00 3.62
CA ALA A 63 3.91 11.00 4.18
C ALA A 63 5.29 10.39 4.45
#